data_AF-A0A3M8T0N4-F1
#
_entry.id   AF-A0A3M8T0N4-F1
#
_cell.length_a   1.000
_cell.length_b   1.000
_cell.length_c   1.000
_cell.angle_alpha   90.00
_cell.angle_beta   90.00
_cell.angle_gamma   90.00
#
_symmetry.space_group_name_H-M   'P 1'
#
loop_
_entity.id
_entity.type
_entity.pdbx_description
1 polymer ?
#
loop_
_entity_poly.entity_id
_entity_poly.type
_entity_poly.pdbx_seq_one_letter_code
_entity_poly.pdbx_strand_id
1 'polypeptide(L)'
;MLACNGVPEHVGAVAASDIAEEFTHRPWHQNVQSTWDGSRLLLQADNDYDSDGSALADEFSDAIAACIADGFNGSITVESVTALAGA
;
A
#
# COMPACT_ATOMS: atom_id res chain seq x y z
N MET A 1 -4.97 3.03 6.30
CA MET A 1 -4.38 1.70 6.11
C MET A 1 -5.15 0.96 5.04
N LEU A 2 -4.42 0.35 4.10
CA LEU A 2 -4.94 -0.45 3.02
C LEU A 2 -4.46 -1.89 3.16
N ALA A 3 -5.26 -2.83 2.69
CA ALA A 3 -4.87 -4.23 2.56
C ALA A 3 -5.13 -4.73 1.14
N CYS A 4 -4.16 -5.41 0.54
CA CYS A 4 -4.32 -6.15 -0.70
C CYS A 4 -4.35 -7.65 -0.42
N ASN A 5 -5.45 -8.29 -0.84
CA ASN A 5 -5.69 -9.71 -0.72
C ASN A 5 -5.36 -10.44 -2.03
N GLY A 6 -5.08 -11.75 -1.95
CA GLY A 6 -4.84 -12.60 -3.12
C GLY A 6 -3.41 -12.53 -3.67
N VAL A 7 -2.52 -11.77 -3.02
CA VAL A 7 -1.10 -11.71 -3.34
C VAL A 7 -0.49 -13.10 -3.19
N PRO A 8 0.24 -13.62 -4.19
CA PRO A 8 0.90 -14.92 -4.05
C PRO A 8 1.90 -14.91 -2.89
N GLU A 9 1.80 -15.90 -1.99
CA GLU A 9 2.58 -15.93 -0.74
C GLU A 9 4.10 -15.83 -0.96
N HIS A 10 4.60 -16.45 -2.03
CA HIS A 10 6.02 -16.50 -2.35
C HIS A 10 6.61 -15.15 -2.77
N VAL A 11 5.79 -14.17 -3.17
CA VAL A 11 6.24 -12.81 -3.53
C VAL A 11 5.92 -11.76 -2.48
N GLY A 12 5.00 -12.04 -1.55
CA GLY A 12 4.43 -11.01 -0.65
C GLY A 12 5.47 -10.22 0.15
N ALA A 13 6.47 -10.88 0.72
CA ALA A 13 7.52 -10.22 1.50
C ALA A 13 8.45 -9.34 0.65
N VAL A 14 8.76 -9.77 -0.57
CA VAL A 14 9.60 -8.99 -1.51
C VAL A 14 8.81 -7.79 -2.03
N ALA A 15 7.57 -8.01 -2.48
CA ALA A 15 6.69 -6.94 -2.93
C ALA A 15 6.46 -5.87 -1.85
N ALA A 16 6.34 -6.25 -0.58
CA ALA A 16 6.26 -5.29 0.52
C ALA A 16 7.48 -4.37 0.59
N SER A 17 8.68 -4.92 0.43
CA SER A 17 9.92 -4.15 0.47
C SER A 17 10.04 -3.22 -0.74
N ASP A 18 9.76 -3.75 -1.93
CA ASP A 18 9.85 -2.99 -3.18
C ASP A 18 8.84 -1.83 -3.22
N ILE A 19 7.63 -2.05 -2.71
CA ILE A 19 6.59 -1.00 -2.62
C ILE A 19 6.99 0.05 -1.58
N ALA A 20 7.57 -0.35 -0.44
CA ALA A 20 8.09 0.62 0.53
C ALA A 20 9.17 1.52 -0.08
N GLU A 21 10.07 0.94 -0.89
CA GLU A 21 11.09 1.70 -1.63
C GLU A 21 10.45 2.64 -2.66
N GLU A 22 9.51 2.15 -3.46
CA GLU A 22 8.88 2.96 -4.51
C GLU A 22 8.18 4.20 -3.94
N PHE A 23 7.50 4.06 -2.80
CA PHE A 23 6.84 5.18 -2.13
C PHE A 23 7.81 6.23 -1.58
N THR A 24 9.12 5.96 -1.47
CA THR A 24 10.11 6.99 -1.12
C THR A 24 10.25 8.06 -2.20
N HIS A 25 9.77 7.79 -3.42
CA HIS A 25 9.78 8.73 -4.54
C HIS A 25 8.54 9.65 -4.57
N ARG A 26 7.60 9.48 -3.62
CA ARG A 26 6.32 10.21 -3.57
C ARG A 26 6.30 11.15 -2.36
N PRO A 27 6.80 12.41 -2.49
CA PRO A 27 7.00 13.30 -1.34
C PRO A 27 5.73 13.72 -0.61
N TRP A 28 4.54 13.51 -1.19
CA TRP A 28 3.25 13.78 -0.56
C TRP A 28 2.79 12.69 0.42
N HIS A 29 3.45 11.52 0.42
CA HIS A 29 3.25 10.49 1.44
C HIS A 29 4.34 10.55 2.51
N GLN A 30 3.94 10.46 3.77
CA GLN A 30 4.82 10.45 4.93
C GLN A 30 4.59 9.19 5.76
N ASN A 31 5.55 8.82 6.60
CA ASN A 31 5.47 7.67 7.51
C ASN A 31 5.03 6.36 6.80
N VAL A 32 5.46 6.17 5.56
CA VAL A 32 5.03 5.03 4.74
C VAL A 32 5.56 3.72 5.31
N GLN A 33 4.69 2.74 5.45
CA GLN A 33 5.03 1.37 5.83
C GLN A 33 4.27 0.40 4.94
N SER A 34 5.03 -0.45 4.24
CA SER A 34 4.48 -1.58 3.49
C SER A 34 4.96 -2.89 4.13
N THR A 35 4.04 -3.78 4.46
CA THR A 35 4.35 -5.01 5.20
C THR A 35 3.57 -6.21 4.66
N TRP A 36 4.13 -7.41 4.89
CA TRP A 36 3.47 -8.68 4.60
C TRP A 36 3.07 -9.35 5.91
N ASP A 37 1.78 -9.65 6.10
CA ASP A 37 1.28 -10.29 7.34
C ASP A 37 1.27 -11.83 7.27
N GLY A 38 1.77 -12.42 6.18
CA GLY A 38 1.69 -13.84 5.89
C GLY A 38 0.59 -14.21 4.88
N SER A 39 -0.38 -13.32 4.65
CA SER A 39 -1.48 -13.54 3.70
C SER A 39 -1.87 -12.31 2.88
N ARG A 40 -1.59 -11.10 3.37
CA ARG A 40 -2.01 -9.83 2.78
C ARG A 40 -0.86 -8.84 2.80
N LEU A 41 -0.86 -8.01 1.78
CA LEU A 41 0.05 -6.88 1.68
C LEU A 41 -0.63 -5.65 2.29
N LEU A 42 -0.03 -5.07 3.32
CA LEU A 42 -0.58 -3.95 4.07
C LEU A 42 0.21 -2.69 3.74
N LEU A 43 -0.49 -1.59 3.45
CA LEU A 43 0.12 -0.27 3.27
C LEU A 43 -0.48 0.74 4.24
N GLN A 44 0.40 1.47 4.92
CA GLN A 44 0.05 2.66 5.70
C GLN A 44 0.88 3.83 5.18
N ALA A 45 0.25 4.99 5.05
CA ALA A 45 0.89 6.26 4.75
C ALA A 45 0.05 7.39 5.33
N ASP A 46 0.72 8.48 5.67
CA ASP A 46 0.12 9.75 6.04
C ASP A 46 0.14 10.67 4.81
N ASN A 47 -0.98 11.33 4.52
CA ASN A 47 -1.07 12.33 3.45
C ASN A 47 -2.04 13.45 3.82
N ASP A 48 -2.00 14.55 3.09
CA ASP A 48 -2.75 15.78 3.34
C ASP A 48 -4.06 15.88 2.53
N TYR A 49 -4.30 14.94 1.61
CA TYR A 49 -5.44 15.01 0.68
C TYR A 49 -6.00 13.62 0.30
N ASP A 50 -6.43 12.83 1.29
CA ASP A 50 -7.09 11.55 1.03
C ASP A 50 -8.07 11.16 2.16
N SER A 51 -9.21 11.85 2.22
CA SER A 51 -10.17 11.67 3.32
C SER A 51 -10.90 10.32 3.32
N ASP A 52 -10.85 9.57 2.21
CA ASP A 52 -11.49 8.26 2.07
C ASP A 52 -10.52 7.13 1.68
N GLY A 53 -9.23 7.42 1.51
CA GLY A 53 -8.20 6.43 1.20
C GLY A 53 -8.12 6.05 -0.28
N SER A 54 -8.91 6.68 -1.15
CA SER A 54 -9.01 6.32 -2.58
C SER A 54 -7.75 6.70 -3.35
N ALA A 55 -7.14 7.85 -3.04
CA ALA A 55 -5.93 8.28 -3.75
C ALA A 55 -4.76 7.35 -3.45
N LEU A 56 -4.55 7.02 -2.16
CA LEU A 56 -3.54 6.07 -1.74
C LEU A 56 -3.82 4.67 -2.31
N ALA A 57 -5.09 4.27 -2.45
CA ALA A 57 -5.44 2.97 -3.01
C ALA A 57 -5.11 2.85 -4.50
N ASP A 58 -5.32 3.91 -5.28
CA ASP A 58 -4.94 3.97 -6.69
C ASP A 58 -3.42 3.83 -6.85
N GLU A 59 -2.68 4.65 -6.11
CA GLU A 59 -1.21 4.64 -6.13
C GLU A 59 -0.59 3.35 -5.58
N PHE A 60 -1.28 2.67 -4.66
CA PHE A 60 -0.89 1.35 -4.17
C PHE A 60 -1.14 0.27 -5.22
N SER A 61 -2.24 0.35 -5.97
CA SER A 61 -2.52 -0.53 -7.10
C SER A 61 -1.44 -0.43 -8.17
N ASP A 62 -1.02 0.79 -8.51
CA ASP A 62 0.05 1.03 -9.46
C ASP A 62 1.39 0.44 -8.99
N ALA A 63 1.73 0.62 -7.72
CA ALA A 63 2.95 0.05 -7.14
C ALA A 63 2.92 -1.48 -7.14
N ILE A 64 1.78 -2.09 -6.78
CA ILE A 64 1.59 -3.55 -6.85
C ILE A 64 1.80 -4.07 -8.28
N ALA A 65 1.20 -3.41 -9.27
CA ALA A 65 1.32 -3.80 -10.67
C ALA A 65 2.76 -3.68 -11.20
N ALA A 66 3.52 -2.71 -10.70
CA ALA A 66 4.92 -2.54 -11.04
C ALA A 66 5.83 -3.58 -10.35
N CYS A 67 5.54 -3.94 -9.09
CA CYS A 67 6.38 -4.83 -8.30
C CYS A 67 6.08 -6.32 -8.48
N ILE A 68 4.87 -6.70 -8.93
CA ILE A 68 4.46 -8.10 -9.10
C ILE A 68 4.20 -8.39 -10.60
N ALA A 69 5.27 -8.81 -11.29
CA ALA A 69 5.28 -8.96 -12.74
C ALA A 69 4.26 -9.98 -13.31
N ASP A 70 4.07 -11.11 -12.63
CA ASP A 70 3.19 -12.19 -13.12
C ASP A 70 1.70 -11.87 -12.98
N GLY A 71 1.36 -10.79 -12.26
CA GLY A 71 -0.02 -10.44 -11.92
C GLY A 71 -0.71 -11.48 -11.04
N PHE A 72 -1.88 -11.11 -10.52
CA PHE A 72 -2.72 -12.00 -9.72
C PHE A 72 -4.15 -11.45 -9.62
N ASN A 73 -5.09 -12.33 -9.27
CA ASN A 73 -6.47 -11.93 -9.00
C ASN A 73 -6.60 -11.50 -7.53
N GLY A 74 -6.32 -10.23 -7.27
CA GLY A 74 -6.38 -9.62 -5.95
C GLY A 74 -7.44 -8.55 -5.80
N SER A 75 -7.54 -8.00 -4.60
CA SER A 75 -8.42 -6.88 -4.29
C SER A 75 -7.83 -6.00 -3.19
N ILE A 76 -7.86 -4.69 -3.39
CA ILE A 76 -7.47 -3.69 -2.39
C ILE A 76 -8.70 -3.27 -1.58
N THR A 77 -8.53 -3.10 -0.27
CA THR A 77 -9.57 -2.59 0.63
C THR A 77 -8.99 -1.50 1.52
N VAL A 78 -9.73 -0.41 1.67
CA VAL A 78 -9.46 0.62 2.68
C VAL A 78 -9.93 0.09 4.03
N GLU A 79 -8.99 -0.29 4.90
CA GLU A 79 -9.34 -0.82 6.23
C GLU A 79 -9.53 0.29 7.26
N SER A 80 -8.82 1.41 7.13
CA SER A 80 -8.96 2.55 8.02
C SER A 80 -8.50 3.85 7.38
N VAL A 81 -9.18 4.95 7.71
CA VAL A 81 -8.71 6.32 7.47
C VAL A 81 -8.90 7.09 8.77
N THR A 82 -7.84 7.75 9.23
CA THR A 82 -7.86 8.50 10.48
C THR A 82 -7.29 9.88 10.22
N ALA A 83 -8.04 10.91 10.59
CA ALA A 83 -7.51 12.27 10.57
C ALA A 83 -6.37 12.39 11.58
N LEU A 84 -5.21 12.81 11.11
CA LEU A 84 -4.08 13.14 11.99
C LEU A 84 -4.44 14.41 12.75
N ALA A 85 -4.37 14.36 14.08
CA ALA A 85 -4.54 15.56 14.88
C ALA A 85 -3.39 16.53 14.55
N GLY A 86 -3.73 17.70 13.98
CA GLY A 86 -2.77 18.77 13.77
C GLY A 86 -2.13 19.16 15.10
N ALA A 87 -0.79 19.17 15.14
CA ALA A 87 -0.02 19.68 16.26
C ALA A 87 -0.24 21.18 16.48
#